data_AF-A0A8H8D1N0-F1
#
_entry.id   AF-A0A8H8D1N0-F1
#
_cell.length_a   1.000
_cell.length_b   1.000
_cell.length_c   1.000
_cell.angle_alpha   90.00
_cell.angle_beta   90.00
_cell.angle_gamma   90.00
#
_symmetry.space_group_name_H-M   'P 1'
#
loop_
_entity.id
_entity.type
_entity.pdbx_description
1 polymer ?
#
loop_
_entity_poly.entity_id
_entity_poly.type
_entity_poly.pdbx_seq_one_letter_code
_entity_poly.pdbx_strand_id
1 'polypeptide(L)' 'MIPSIPNFSKWNDQISHTLECLHSRDIIRGDAKAANVIVNVNEDAYLIDLGRGYPQGWVGKEVANSIDGDLQGL' A
#
# COMPACT_ATOMS: atom_id res chain seq x y z
N MET A 1 7.04 30.78 -2.20
CA MET A 1 7.62 29.45 -1.97
C MET A 1 6.57 28.45 -2.41
N ILE A 2 6.78 27.78 -3.54
CA ILE A 2 5.88 26.72 -4.00
C ILE A 2 6.17 25.52 -3.10
N PRO A 3 5.20 24.92 -2.39
CA PRO A 3 5.48 23.70 -1.63
C PRO A 3 6.03 22.65 -2.61
N SER A 4 7.14 22.03 -2.24
CA SER A 4 7.73 20.93 -2.99
C SER A 4 6.64 19.92 -3.33
N ILE A 5 6.56 19.53 -4.60
CA ILE A 5 5.65 18.48 -5.05
C ILE A 5 5.90 17.25 -4.15
N PRO A 6 4.84 16.61 -3.62
CA PRO A 6 5.00 15.39 -2.82
C PRO A 6 5.91 14.39 -3.54
N ASN A 7 6.90 13.83 -2.81
CA ASN A 7 7.89 12.90 -3.36
C ASN A 7 7.25 11.53 -3.59
N PHE A 8 6.42 11.43 -4.62
CA PHE A 8 5.68 10.24 -5.00
C PHE A 8 6.61 9.03 -5.21
N SER A 9 7.82 9.25 -5.72
CA SER A 9 8.83 8.19 -5.86
C SER A 9 9.23 7.62 -4.50
N LYS A 10 9.58 8.48 -3.54
CA LYS A 10 9.95 8.04 -2.17
C LYS A 10 8.83 7.22 -1.53
N TRP A 11 7.59 7.68 -1.64
CA TRP A 11 6.46 7.00 -1.04
C TRP A 11 6.19 5.66 -1.70
N ASN A 12 6.26 5.60 -3.03
CA ASN A 12 6.12 4.36 -3.78
C ASN A 12 7.18 3.33 -3.38
N ASP A 13 8.44 3.77 -3.22
CA ASP A 13 9.53 2.89 -2.79
C ASP A 13 9.31 2.38 -1.36
N GLN A 14 8.87 3.25 -0.44
CA GLN A 14 8.57 2.88 0.95
C GLN A 14 7.41 1.89 1.05
N ILE A 15 6.33 2.10 0.28
CA ILE A 15 5.16 1.21 0.26
C ILE A 15 5.55 -0.13 -0.36
N SER A 16 6.25 -0.13 -1.49
CA SER A 16 6.71 -1.35 -2.17
C SER A 16 7.60 -2.18 -1.25
N HIS A 17 8.58 -1.56 -0.60
CA HIS A 17 9.45 -2.24 0.35
C HIS A 17 8.70 -2.84 1.54
N THR A 18 7.67 -2.13 2.03
CA THR A 18 6.82 -2.64 3.11
C THR A 18 6.03 -3.87 2.66
N LEU A 19 5.46 -3.85 1.45
CA LEU A 19 4.74 -5.00 0.89
C LEU A 19 5.67 -6.21 0.68
N GLU A 20 6.88 -6.00 0.13
CA GLU A 20 7.89 -7.06 0.01
C GLU A 20 8.23 -7.69 1.38
N CYS A 21 8.37 -6.87 2.42
CA CYS A 21 8.60 -7.35 3.79
C CYS A 21 7.42 -8.15 4.35
N LEU A 22 6.18 -7.81 4.02
CA LEU A 22 5.00 -8.56 4.44
C LEU A 22 4.88 -9.88 3.66
N HIS A 23 5.03 -9.84 2.34
CA HIS A 23 4.92 -11.00 1.46
C HIS A 23 6.01 -12.04 1.75
N SER A 24 7.23 -11.60 2.08
CA SER A 24 8.32 -12.52 2.51
C SER A 24 8.03 -13.25 3.83
N ARG A 25 6.97 -12.89 4.55
CA ARG A 25 6.50 -13.53 5.79
C ARG A 25 5.12 -14.17 5.64
N ASP A 26 4.68 -14.40 4.40
CA ASP A 26 3.35 -14.93 4.05
C ASP A 26 2.18 -14.07 4.60
N ILE A 27 2.43 -12.79 4.87
CA ILE A 27 1.40 -11.83 5.28
C ILE A 27 0.89 -11.13 4.03
N ILE A 28 -0.37 -11.40 3.68
CA ILE A 28 -1.06 -10.75 2.57
C ILE A 28 -1.94 -9.64 3.13
N ARG A 29 -1.89 -8.45 2.53
CA ARG A 29 -2.71 -7.33 3.00
C ARG A 29 -4.18 -7.51 2.58
N GLY A 30 -4.41 -7.87 1.32
CA GLY A 30 -5.73 -8.21 0.78
C GLY A 30 -6.68 -7.03 0.56
N ASP A 31 -6.26 -5.81 0.93
CA ASP A 31 -6.97 -4.56 0.66
C ASP A 31 -6.00 -3.40 0.32
N ALA A 32 -5.30 -3.53 -0.82
CA ALA A 32 -4.41 -2.48 -1.32
C ALA A 32 -5.24 -1.31 -1.88
N LYS A 33 -5.55 -0.34 -1.01
CA LYS A 33 -6.11 0.96 -1.38
C LYS A 33 -5.14 2.07 -1.00
N ALA A 34 -4.97 3.05 -1.88
CA ALA A 34 -4.22 4.27 -1.61
C ALA A 34 -4.71 5.02 -0.35
N ALA A 35 -6.00 4.87 0.00
CA ALA A 35 -6.58 5.43 1.22
C ALA A 35 -5.96 4.88 2.52
N ASN A 36 -5.25 3.76 2.45
CA ASN A 36 -4.60 3.13 3.60
C ASN A 36 -3.09 3.43 3.65
N VAL A 37 -2.69 4.60 3.12
CA VAL A 37 -1.35 5.18 3.21
C VAL A 37 -1.44 6.53 3.90
N ILE A 38 -0.66 6.74 4.96
CA ILE A 38 -0.54 8.03 5.65
C ILE A 38 0.90 8.53 5.50
N VAL A 39 1.07 9.82 5.24
CA VAL A 39 2.38 10.49 5.23
C VAL A 39 2.57 11.26 6.53
N ASN A 40 3.66 11.01 7.25
CA ASN A 40 3.96 11.70 8.51
C ASN A 40 4.63 13.08 8.27
N VAL A 41 4.94 13.79 9.35
CA VAL A 41 5.63 15.11 9.31
C VAL A 41 7.05 15.07 8.73
N ASN A 42 7.64 13.88 8.59
CA ASN A 42 8.97 13.64 8.00
C ASN A 42 8.87 13.21 6.51
N GLU A 43 7.69 13.33 5.91
CA GLU A 43 7.40 12.90 4.54
C GLU A 43 7.61 11.39 4.30
N ASP A 44 7.45 10.56 5.33
CA ASP A 44 7.52 9.10 5.23
C ASP A 44 6.13 8.50 5.12
N ALA A 45 5.96 7.56 4.18
CA ALA A 45 4.73 6.83 3.93
C ALA A 45 4.61 5.60 4.85
N TYR A 46 3.46 5.46 5.50
CA TYR A 46 3.13 4.34 6.37
C TYR A 46 1.91 3.60 5.85
N LEU A 47 2.01 2.28 5.81
CA LEU A 47 0.90 1.39 5.52
C LEU A 47 0.04 1.20 6.77
N ILE A 48 -1.26 1.48 6.68
CA ILE A 48 -2.22 1.27 7.77
C ILE A 48 -3.30 0.26 7.40
N ASP A 49 -4.15 -0.11 8.36
CA ASP A 49 -5.26 -1.05 8.22
C ASP A 49 -4.85 -2.43 7.69
N LEU A 50 -3.85 -3.02 8.34
CA LEU A 50 -3.42 -4.40 8.13
C LEU A 50 -4.39 -5.36 8.84
N GLY A 51 -5.57 -5.63 8.27
CA GLY A 51 -6.39 -6.75 8.75
C GLY A 51 -7.90 -6.58 8.83
N ARG A 52 -8.53 -5.75 8.01
CA ARG A 52 -9.99 -5.81 7.83
C ARG A 52 -10.29 -6.23 6.40
N GLY A 53 -10.93 -7.39 6.28
CA GLY A 53 -11.15 -8.06 5.00
C GLY A 53 -11.73 -7.15 3.91
N TYR A 54 -11.36 -7.51 2.68
CA TYR A 54 -11.78 -6.98 1.38
C TYR A 54 -13.12 -6.21 1.33
N PRO A 55 -13.10 -4.87 1.19
CA PRO A 55 -14.25 -4.09 0.75
C PRO A 55 -14.29 -4.06 -0.78
N GLN A 56 -15.24 -4.80 -1.32
CA GLN A 56 -15.56 -5.00 -2.75
C GLN A 56 -15.32 -3.77 -3.65
N GLY A 57 -14.44 -3.89 -4.66
CA GLY A 57 -14.40 -2.96 -5.81
C GLY A 57 -13.05 -2.35 -6.23
N TRP A 58 -11.93 -2.60 -5.53
CA TRP A 58 -10.63 -1.95 -5.83
C TRP A 58 -9.58 -2.86 -6.51
N VAL A 59 -9.74 -4.17 -6.37
CA VAL A 59 -8.88 -5.20 -6.97
C VAL A 59 -9.79 -6.24 -7.60
N GLY A 60 -9.39 -6.82 -8.74
CA GLY A 60 -10.14 -7.90 -9.38
C GLY A 60 -10.43 -9.03 -8.40
N LYS A 61 -11.64 -9.60 -8.42
CA LYS A 61 -12.04 -10.64 -7.45
C LYS A 61 -11.13 -11.87 -7.53
N GLU A 62 -10.53 -12.10 -8.69
CA GLU A 62 -9.60 -13.18 -9.01
C GLU A 62 -8.22 -13.04 -8.35
N VAL A 63 -7.83 -11.82 -7.97
CA VAL A 63 -6.53 -11.52 -7.31
C VAL A 63 -6.72 -10.87 -5.94
N ALA A 64 -7.95 -10.83 -5.43
CA ALA A 64 -8.22 -10.36 -4.08
C ALA A 64 -7.55 -11.27 -3.04
N ASN A 65 -6.90 -10.67 -2.02
CA ASN A 65 -6.12 -11.41 -1.02
C ASN A 65 -4.97 -12.24 -1.62
N SER A 66 -4.34 -11.76 -2.69
CA SER A 66 -3.10 -12.31 -3.21
C SER A 66 -1.99 -11.27 -3.25
N ILE A 67 -0.75 -11.73 -3.42
CA ILE A 67 0.42 -10.88 -3.68
C ILE A 67 0.19 -10.00 -4.91
N ASP A 68 -0.36 -10.58 -5.99
CA ASP A 68 -0.63 -9.85 -7.24
C ASP A 68 -1.68 -8.75 -7.04
N GLY A 69 -2.69 -8.98 -6.20
CA GLY A 69 -3.68 -7.96 -5.84
C GLY A 69 -3.09 -6.82 -5.02
N ASP A 70 -2.15 -7.13 -4.12
CA ASP A 70 -1.43 -6.11 -3.35
C ASP A 70 -0.53 -5.24 -4.25
N LEU A 71 0.10 -5.84 -5.27
CA LEU A 71 0.89 -5.11 -6.27
C LEU A 71 0.03 -4.31 -7.25
N GLN A 72 -1.18 -4.78 -7.58
CA GLN A 72 -2.10 -4.05 -8.46
C GLN A 72 -2.67 -2.78 -7.80
N GLY A 73 -2.81 -2.77 -6.47
CA GLY A 73 -3.37 -1.63 -5.74
C GLY A 73 -2.37 -0.51 -5.38
N LEU A 74 -1.11 -0.67 -5.77
CA LEU A 74 -0.03 0.34 -5.71
C LEU A 74 -0.17 1.31 -6.89
#